data_AF-A0A2A2XUA7-F1
#
_entry.id   AF-A0A2A2XUA7-F1
#
_cell.length_a   1.000
_cell.length_b   1.000
_cell.length_c   1.000
_cell.angle_alpha   90.00
_cell.angle_beta   90.00
_cell.angle_gamma   90.00
#
_symmetry.space_group_name_H-M   'P 1'
#
loop_
_entity.id
_entity.type
_entity.pdbx_description
1 polymer ?
#
loop_
_entity_poly.entity_id
_entity_poly.type
_entity_poly.pdbx_seq_one_letter_code
_entity_poly.pdbx_strand_id
1 'polypeptide(L)'
;MFALFVAFSMVSQCGRKSTPAPPAPTVEKQAEVILKEYAKGLDLDAVTVLAKKSKDAADFERLLNSQAEAVNNIDLNDDGKVDYIKVTEYGSGDRRGFSLTTEISPGKTQEIATIDFQKEGDKTVMQTTGNSSLYGPGNYLHSSFSMTDALLMGWLFSNRSSYSSPYGYGNYPPSYGGGWSRQPNDSYTGTMSSRTAGSSVSKSSSPVISQPAVSPNAEKTAAKAKALTTATQSQRSFASSSSSSSTSTSTSKPGSFGGFGRSSSSGSSRSGGSSGGGK
;
A
#
# COMPACT_ATOMS: atom_id res chain seq x y z
N MET A 1 25.93 37.91 -71.55
CA MET A 1 26.11 36.89 -70.49
C MET A 1 25.21 37.28 -69.35
N PHE A 2 24.19 36.47 -69.08
CA PHE A 2 23.05 36.70 -68.19
C PHE A 2 23.43 36.71 -66.71
N ALA A 3 22.77 37.55 -65.90
CA ALA A 3 22.55 37.27 -64.47
C ALA A 3 21.21 37.88 -64.04
N LEU A 4 20.19 37.03 -63.92
CA LEU A 4 18.84 37.34 -63.47
C LEU A 4 18.76 37.02 -61.97
N PHE A 5 18.33 38.00 -61.17
CA PHE A 5 18.02 37.85 -59.74
C PHE A 5 16.75 37.00 -59.56
N VAL A 6 16.80 35.98 -58.69
CA VAL A 6 15.62 35.31 -58.15
C VAL A 6 15.74 35.25 -56.63
N ALA A 7 14.86 35.95 -55.94
CA ALA A 7 14.68 35.89 -54.50
C ALA A 7 13.87 34.63 -54.15
N PHE A 8 14.36 33.83 -53.20
CA PHE A 8 13.63 32.69 -52.65
C PHE A 8 13.35 32.97 -51.16
N SER A 9 12.09 33.30 -50.84
CA SER A 9 11.57 33.33 -49.48
C SER A 9 11.55 31.90 -48.91
N MET A 10 12.34 31.65 -47.87
CA MET A 10 12.22 30.43 -47.08
C MET A 10 11.08 30.57 -46.07
N VAL A 11 9.98 29.85 -46.32
CA VAL A 11 8.93 29.61 -45.34
C VAL A 11 9.49 28.68 -44.26
N SER A 12 9.59 29.19 -43.04
CA SER A 12 10.04 28.43 -41.88
C SER A 12 8.93 27.46 -41.45
N GLN A 13 9.09 26.18 -41.80
CA GLN A 13 8.16 25.13 -41.42
C GLN A 13 8.57 24.61 -40.03
N CYS A 14 7.89 25.09 -38.98
CA CYS A 14 8.01 24.57 -37.63
C CYS A 14 7.50 23.11 -37.56
N GLY A 15 8.38 22.14 -37.79
CA GLY A 15 8.13 20.74 -37.47
C GLY A 15 8.12 20.56 -35.95
N ARG A 16 6.92 20.34 -35.37
CA ARG A 16 6.78 19.91 -33.98
C ARG A 16 7.49 18.56 -33.83
N LYS A 17 8.64 18.53 -33.16
CA LYS A 17 9.26 17.29 -32.69
C LYS A 17 8.28 16.63 -31.72
N SER A 18 7.67 15.52 -32.12
CA SER A 18 6.94 14.65 -31.22
C SER A 18 7.97 14.02 -30.26
N THR A 19 8.06 14.55 -29.04
CA THR A 19 8.76 13.86 -27.95
C THR A 19 8.10 12.49 -27.79
N PRO A 20 8.86 11.37 -27.85
CA PRO A 20 8.30 10.07 -27.57
C PRO A 20 7.70 10.08 -26.17
N ALA A 21 6.45 9.63 -26.04
CA ALA A 21 5.84 9.42 -24.75
C ALA A 21 6.76 8.49 -23.92
N PRO A 22 6.98 8.77 -22.63
CA PRO A 22 7.80 7.91 -21.79
C PRO A 22 7.28 6.47 -21.85
N PRO A 23 8.16 5.46 -21.90
CA PRO A 23 7.73 4.07 -21.96
C PRO A 23 6.82 3.76 -20.76
N ALA A 24 5.69 3.13 -21.02
CA ALA A 24 4.74 2.74 -19.98
C ALA A 24 5.47 1.94 -18.89
N PRO A 25 5.20 2.19 -17.59
CA PRO A 25 5.85 1.44 -16.53
C PRO A 25 5.53 -0.05 -16.66
N THR A 26 6.58 -0.89 -16.62
CA THR A 26 6.46 -2.35 -16.64
C THR A 26 5.51 -2.83 -15.55
N VAL A 27 4.82 -3.97 -15.77
CA VAL A 27 3.89 -4.58 -14.79
C VAL A 27 4.54 -4.68 -13.41
N GLU A 28 5.81 -5.08 -13.37
CA GLU A 28 6.59 -5.21 -12.14
C GLU A 28 6.75 -3.89 -11.38
N LYS A 29 7.00 -2.79 -12.10
CA LYS A 29 7.13 -1.46 -11.51
C LYS A 29 5.79 -0.96 -10.97
N GLN A 30 4.69 -1.29 -11.64
CA GLN A 30 3.35 -0.96 -11.15
C GLN A 30 2.97 -1.78 -9.92
N ALA A 31 3.29 -3.08 -9.91
CA ALA A 31 3.10 -3.95 -8.75
C ALA A 31 3.91 -3.46 -7.54
N GLU A 32 5.15 -3.01 -7.73
CA GLU A 32 5.97 -2.41 -6.68
C GLU A 32 5.33 -1.14 -6.09
N VAL A 33 4.75 -0.27 -6.93
CA VAL A 33 4.03 0.93 -6.46
C VAL A 33 2.83 0.55 -5.61
N ILE A 34 2.03 -0.45 -6.02
CA ILE A 34 0.89 -0.96 -5.25
C ILE A 34 1.35 -1.52 -3.90
N LEU A 35 2.43 -2.31 -3.88
CA LEU A 35 2.95 -2.92 -2.65
C LEU A 35 3.49 -1.88 -1.66
N LYS A 36 4.19 -0.87 -2.17
CA LYS A 36 4.67 0.26 -1.36
C LYS A 36 3.52 1.09 -0.80
N GLU A 37 2.41 1.21 -1.54
CA GLU A 37 1.20 1.89 -1.05
C GLU A 37 0.56 1.13 0.11
N TYR A 38 0.48 -0.20 0.01
CA TYR A 38 0.03 -1.04 1.11
C TYR A 38 0.94 -0.99 2.34
N ALA A 39 2.26 -0.96 2.13
CA ALA A 39 3.25 -0.90 3.20
C ALA A 39 3.11 0.36 4.06
N LYS A 40 2.57 1.46 3.53
CA LYS A 40 2.29 2.68 4.32
C LYS A 40 1.25 2.48 5.42
N GLY A 41 0.48 1.39 5.37
CA GLY A 41 -0.48 1.02 6.40
C GLY A 41 0.15 0.49 7.69
N LEU A 42 1.47 0.28 7.75
CA LEU A 42 2.12 -0.15 8.98
C LEU A 42 3.48 0.53 9.15
N ASP A 43 3.54 1.46 10.10
CA ASP A 43 4.77 2.14 10.45
C ASP A 43 5.65 1.22 11.32
N LEU A 44 6.79 0.83 10.78
CA LEU A 44 7.71 -0.09 11.45
C LEU A 44 8.33 0.50 12.73
N ASP A 45 8.44 1.83 12.86
CA ASP A 45 8.92 2.49 14.08
C ASP A 45 7.85 2.36 15.16
N ALA A 46 6.59 2.63 14.81
CA ALA A 46 5.47 2.44 15.72
C ALA A 46 5.33 0.98 16.18
N VAL A 47 5.50 0.02 15.27
CA VAL A 47 5.56 -1.42 15.60
C VAL A 47 6.70 -1.72 16.57
N THR A 48 7.89 -1.17 16.33
CA THR A 48 9.08 -1.35 17.18
C THR A 48 8.83 -0.79 18.57
N VAL A 49 8.30 0.43 18.68
CA VAL A 49 7.93 1.06 19.96
C VAL A 49 6.84 0.27 20.69
N LEU A 50 5.86 -0.27 19.96
CA LEU A 50 4.77 -1.05 20.55
C LEU A 50 5.26 -2.39 21.09
N ALA A 51 6.13 -3.08 20.35
CA ALA A 51 6.78 -4.30 20.82
C ALA A 51 7.50 -4.06 22.15
N LYS A 52 8.20 -2.93 22.31
CA LYS A 52 8.87 -2.59 23.58
C LYS A 52 7.92 -2.41 24.77
N LYS A 53 6.67 -2.01 24.52
CA LYS A 53 5.65 -1.81 25.56
C LYS A 53 4.91 -3.09 25.93
N SER A 54 4.98 -4.11 25.09
CA SER A 54 4.28 -5.37 25.28
C SER A 54 4.90 -6.22 26.38
N LYS A 55 4.08 -7.06 27.02
CA LYS A 55 4.54 -7.99 28.06
C LYS A 55 4.97 -9.35 27.50
N ASP A 56 4.32 -9.76 26.42
CA ASP A 56 4.50 -11.04 25.73
C ASP A 56 3.97 -10.93 24.29
N ALA A 57 4.13 -11.98 23.48
CA ALA A 57 3.68 -11.95 22.09
C ALA A 57 2.16 -11.85 21.92
N ALA A 58 1.36 -12.38 22.86
CA ALA A 58 -0.11 -12.29 22.78
C ALA A 58 -0.58 -10.87 23.09
N ASP A 59 0.03 -10.23 24.09
CA ASP A 59 -0.19 -8.84 24.42
C ASP A 59 0.26 -7.90 23.29
N PHE A 60 1.41 -8.20 22.68
CA PHE A 60 1.88 -7.49 21.49
C PHE A 60 0.89 -7.61 20.32
N GLU A 61 0.43 -8.82 20.00
CA GLU A 61 -0.57 -9.06 18.95
C GLU A 61 -1.88 -8.31 19.22
N ARG A 62 -2.35 -8.33 20.47
CA ARG A 62 -3.54 -7.62 20.90
C ARG A 62 -3.39 -6.10 20.76
N LEU A 63 -2.26 -5.54 21.19
CA LEU A 63 -1.96 -4.11 21.08
C LEU A 63 -1.84 -3.69 19.61
N LEU A 64 -1.13 -4.49 18.80
CA LEU A 64 -0.94 -4.25 17.38
C LEU A 64 -2.27 -4.16 16.64
N ASN A 65 -3.22 -5.03 16.99
CA ASN A 65 -4.56 -5.07 16.43
C ASN A 65 -5.62 -4.35 17.28
N SER A 66 -5.21 -3.37 18.09
CA SER A 66 -6.15 -2.55 18.84
C SER A 66 -6.44 -1.23 18.12
N GLN A 67 -7.73 -0.91 17.98
CA GLN A 67 -8.15 0.41 17.48
C GLN A 67 -7.67 1.56 18.37
N ALA A 68 -7.46 1.32 19.68
CA ALA A 68 -6.93 2.32 20.60
C ALA A 68 -5.46 2.67 20.31
N GLU A 69 -4.67 1.68 19.89
CA GLU A 69 -3.28 1.90 19.50
C GLU A 69 -3.19 2.45 18.08
N ALA A 70 -4.11 2.03 17.19
CA ALA A 70 -4.19 2.43 15.79
C ALA A 70 -2.88 2.25 15.01
N VAL A 71 -1.99 1.35 15.49
CA VAL A 71 -0.69 1.06 14.84
C VAL A 71 -0.92 0.23 13.58
N ASN A 72 -1.81 -0.75 13.60
CA ASN A 72 -2.21 -1.47 12.40
C ASN A 72 -3.18 -0.63 11.54
N ASN A 73 -2.79 -0.33 10.31
CA ASN A 73 -3.59 0.31 9.27
C ASN A 73 -3.39 -0.36 7.89
N ILE A 74 -2.95 -1.63 7.89
CA ILE A 74 -2.73 -2.40 6.67
C ILE A 74 -4.06 -2.90 6.13
N ASP A 75 -4.24 -2.81 4.82
CA ASP A 75 -5.36 -3.35 4.06
C ASP A 75 -4.77 -3.88 2.74
N LEU A 76 -4.37 -5.16 2.74
CA LEU A 76 -3.80 -5.84 1.58
C LEU A 76 -4.89 -6.50 0.73
N ASN A 77 -6.05 -6.77 1.32
CA ASN A 77 -7.18 -7.39 0.64
C ASN A 77 -8.04 -6.37 -0.15
N ASP A 78 -7.85 -5.06 0.09
CA ASP A 78 -8.59 -3.91 -0.47
C ASP A 78 -10.09 -3.88 -0.10
N ASP A 79 -10.46 -4.34 1.09
CA ASP A 79 -11.85 -4.31 1.56
C ASP A 79 -12.23 -3.01 2.31
N GLY A 80 -11.26 -2.10 2.50
CA GLY A 80 -11.43 -0.82 3.17
C GLY A 80 -11.36 -0.91 4.70
N LYS A 81 -11.17 -2.12 5.25
CA LYS A 81 -10.92 -2.37 6.66
C LYS A 81 -9.48 -2.77 6.86
N VAL A 82 -9.00 -2.57 8.08
CA VAL A 82 -7.69 -3.09 8.44
C VAL A 82 -7.73 -4.61 8.44
N ASP A 83 -6.66 -5.23 7.96
CA ASP A 83 -6.44 -6.67 8.02
C ASP A 83 -5.84 -7.06 9.38
N TYR A 84 -6.22 -8.22 9.91
CA TYR A 84 -5.66 -8.69 11.17
C TYR A 84 -4.20 -9.15 10.99
N ILE A 85 -3.31 -8.71 11.88
CA ILE A 85 -1.91 -9.11 11.90
C ILE A 85 -1.67 -10.17 12.97
N LYS A 86 -1.25 -11.36 12.55
CA LYS A 86 -0.86 -12.47 13.43
C LYS A 86 0.62 -12.40 13.75
N VAL A 87 0.96 -12.77 14.98
CA VAL A 87 2.32 -12.93 15.49
C VAL A 87 2.63 -14.42 15.57
N THR A 88 3.72 -14.83 14.93
CA THR A 88 4.29 -16.17 15.10
C THR A 88 5.71 -16.03 15.60
N GLU A 89 5.99 -16.61 16.77
CA GLU A 89 7.33 -16.62 17.32
C GLU A 89 8.18 -17.73 16.71
N TYR A 90 9.45 -17.44 16.50
CA TYR A 90 10.44 -18.36 15.96
C TYR A 90 11.81 -18.14 16.62
N GLY A 91 12.77 -18.99 16.25
CA GLY A 91 14.11 -18.99 16.84
C GLY A 91 14.20 -19.75 18.16
N SER A 92 15.39 -19.79 18.72
CA SER A 92 15.71 -20.55 19.94
C SER A 92 16.91 -19.95 20.67
N GLY A 93 17.05 -20.27 21.96
CA GLY A 93 18.13 -19.75 22.81
C GLY A 93 18.16 -18.23 22.82
N ASP A 94 19.34 -17.67 22.54
CA ASP A 94 19.61 -16.22 22.56
C ASP A 94 19.14 -15.48 21.29
N ARG A 95 18.60 -16.20 20.30
CA ARG A 95 18.08 -15.63 19.04
C ARG A 95 16.62 -15.99 18.87
N ARG A 96 15.75 -15.02 19.09
CA ARG A 96 14.30 -15.18 19.01
C ARG A 96 13.74 -14.19 18.00
N GLY A 97 12.55 -14.42 17.50
CA GLY A 97 11.92 -13.47 16.61
C GLY A 97 10.42 -13.62 16.52
N PHE A 98 9.76 -12.57 16.05
CA PHE A 98 8.35 -12.52 15.74
C PHE A 98 8.15 -12.27 14.26
N SER A 99 7.38 -13.13 13.61
CA SER A 99 6.92 -12.97 12.24
C SER A 99 5.53 -12.36 12.29
N LEU A 100 5.38 -11.19 11.66
CA LEU A 100 4.11 -10.48 11.51
C LEU A 100 3.49 -10.89 10.18
N THR A 101 2.34 -11.54 10.21
CA THR A 101 1.68 -12.05 9.00
C THR A 101 0.23 -11.64 8.93
N THR A 102 -0.31 -11.53 7.73
CA THR A 102 -1.74 -11.38 7.50
C THR A 102 -2.22 -12.32 6.41
N GLU A 103 -3.51 -12.65 6.41
CA GLU A 103 -4.13 -13.51 5.39
C GLU A 103 -5.00 -12.66 4.47
N ILE A 104 -4.56 -12.48 3.22
CA ILE A 104 -5.29 -11.67 2.22
C ILE A 104 -6.53 -12.38 1.66
N SER A 105 -6.55 -13.71 1.80
CA SER A 105 -7.66 -14.59 1.49
C SER A 105 -7.41 -15.93 2.18
N PRO A 106 -8.39 -16.85 2.27
CA PRO A 106 -8.19 -18.16 2.89
C PRO A 106 -6.96 -18.87 2.33
N GLY A 107 -6.01 -19.24 3.21
CA GLY A 107 -4.79 -19.95 2.84
C GLY A 107 -3.72 -19.12 2.09
N LYS A 108 -3.95 -17.83 1.86
CA LYS A 108 -2.98 -16.92 1.23
C LYS A 108 -2.42 -15.95 2.26
N THR A 109 -1.28 -16.31 2.82
CA THR A 109 -0.59 -15.48 3.82
C THR A 109 0.44 -14.56 3.17
N GLN A 110 0.53 -13.34 3.69
CA GLN A 110 1.60 -12.39 3.45
C GLN A 110 2.35 -12.16 4.77
N GLU A 111 3.67 -12.31 4.77
CA GLU A 111 4.53 -11.78 5.84
C GLU A 111 4.78 -10.29 5.60
N ILE A 112 4.52 -9.48 6.63
CA ILE A 112 4.61 -8.03 6.57
C ILE A 112 5.98 -7.56 7.03
N ALA A 113 6.43 -8.08 8.16
CA ALA A 113 7.70 -7.72 8.77
C ALA A 113 8.13 -8.81 9.77
N THR A 114 9.40 -8.79 10.14
CA THR A 114 9.93 -9.58 11.25
C THR A 114 10.46 -8.67 12.35
N ILE A 115 10.46 -9.15 13.59
CA ILE A 115 11.15 -8.52 14.71
C ILE A 115 12.09 -9.55 15.30
N ASP A 116 13.39 -9.36 15.13
CA ASP A 116 14.43 -10.23 15.64
C ASP A 116 15.00 -9.69 16.95
N PHE A 117 15.24 -10.59 17.90
CA PHE A 117 15.79 -10.31 19.22
C PHE A 117 17.06 -11.15 19.40
N GLN A 118 18.18 -10.47 19.65
CA GLN A 118 19.46 -11.10 19.93
C GLN A 118 19.94 -10.69 21.32
N LYS A 119 20.08 -11.66 22.21
CA LYS A 119 20.67 -11.43 23.54
C LYS A 119 22.19 -11.31 23.40
N GLU A 120 22.74 -10.21 23.91
CA GLU A 120 24.16 -9.86 23.91
C GLU A 120 24.58 -9.49 25.35
N GLY A 121 24.88 -10.52 26.15
CA GLY A 121 25.20 -10.34 27.57
C GLY A 121 24.00 -9.77 28.34
N ASP A 122 24.14 -8.55 28.86
CA ASP A 122 23.14 -7.85 29.67
C ASP A 122 22.16 -7.00 28.84
N LYS A 123 22.32 -6.96 27.52
CA LYS A 123 21.47 -6.21 26.61
C LYS A 123 20.82 -7.15 25.61
N THR A 124 19.64 -6.77 25.13
CA THR A 124 19.02 -7.43 23.97
C THR A 124 18.90 -6.43 22.84
N VAL A 125 19.52 -6.74 21.71
CA VAL A 125 19.34 -6.00 20.46
C VAL A 125 18.04 -6.45 19.82
N MET A 126 17.18 -5.50 19.48
CA MET A 126 15.94 -5.74 18.75
C MET A 126 16.07 -5.10 17.36
N GLN A 127 15.70 -5.84 16.33
CA GLN A 127 15.68 -5.37 14.95
C GLN A 127 14.33 -5.69 14.30
N THR A 128 13.60 -4.67 13.88
CA THR A 128 12.42 -4.82 13.04
C THR A 128 12.83 -4.70 11.57
N THR A 129 12.50 -5.71 10.77
CA THR A 129 12.82 -5.77 9.33
C THR A 129 11.52 -5.80 8.53
N GLY A 130 11.31 -4.81 7.66
CA GLY A 130 10.18 -4.82 6.73
C GLY A 130 10.35 -5.91 5.67
N ASN A 131 9.29 -6.65 5.34
CA ASN A 131 9.35 -7.63 4.26
C ASN A 131 9.68 -6.92 2.94
N SER A 132 10.71 -7.40 2.24
CA SER A 132 11.25 -6.75 1.04
C SER A 132 10.26 -6.66 -0.11
N SER A 133 9.25 -7.55 -0.16
CA SER A 133 8.19 -7.47 -1.15
C SER A 133 7.24 -6.28 -0.94
N LEU A 134 7.11 -5.77 0.29
CA LEU A 134 6.23 -4.65 0.65
C LEU A 134 7.02 -3.35 0.81
N TYR A 135 8.07 -3.36 1.62
CA TYR A 135 8.82 -2.15 1.96
C TYR A 135 9.99 -1.89 1.00
N GLY A 136 10.37 -2.88 0.19
CA GLY A 136 11.64 -2.87 -0.54
C GLY A 136 12.82 -3.31 0.34
N PRO A 137 14.02 -3.48 -0.26
CA PRO A 137 15.21 -3.84 0.49
C PRO A 137 15.68 -2.69 1.40
N GLY A 138 16.40 -3.02 2.48
CA GLY A 138 17.07 -2.01 3.30
C GLY A 138 16.19 -1.30 4.33
N ASN A 139 15.09 -1.92 4.76
CA ASN A 139 14.20 -1.35 5.78
C ASN A 139 14.44 -2.02 7.14
N TYR A 140 15.48 -1.58 7.84
CA TYR A 140 15.83 -2.06 9.17
C TYR A 140 15.63 -0.96 10.20
N LEU A 141 14.89 -1.28 11.25
CA LEU A 141 14.79 -0.46 12.43
C LEU A 141 15.39 -1.23 13.59
N HIS A 142 16.12 -0.55 14.46
CA HIS A 142 16.72 -1.19 15.60
C HIS A 142 16.56 -0.36 16.87
N SER A 143 16.46 -1.06 17.97
CA SER A 143 16.45 -0.52 19.31
C SER A 143 17.13 -1.55 20.22
N SER A 144 17.57 -1.12 21.40
CA SER A 144 18.00 -2.03 22.45
C SER A 144 16.98 -2.05 23.59
N PHE A 145 16.90 -3.19 24.26
CA PHE A 145 16.30 -3.32 25.59
C PHE A 145 17.39 -3.22 26.65
N SER A 146 17.10 -2.48 27.71
CA SER A 146 17.91 -2.48 28.93
C SER A 146 17.38 -3.55 29.90
N MET A 147 18.17 -3.91 30.91
CA MET A 147 17.76 -4.85 31.96
C MET A 147 16.47 -4.43 32.70
N THR A 148 16.11 -3.13 32.65
CA THR A 148 14.85 -2.60 33.20
C THR A 148 13.61 -2.92 32.35
N ASP A 149 13.76 -3.30 31.08
CA ASP A 149 12.67 -3.67 30.18
C ASP A 149 12.29 -5.16 30.34
N ALA A 150 12.05 -5.56 31.58
CA ALA A 150 12.13 -6.95 32.03
C ALA A 150 11.00 -7.87 31.55
N LEU A 151 9.83 -7.33 31.17
CA LEU A 151 8.64 -8.16 30.95
C LEU A 151 8.73 -8.98 29.65
N LEU A 152 8.86 -8.32 28.50
CA LEU A 152 8.98 -9.02 27.23
C LEU A 152 10.24 -9.88 27.19
N MET A 153 11.38 -9.39 27.67
CA MET A 153 12.65 -10.14 27.63
C MET A 153 12.62 -11.37 28.54
N GLY A 154 12.10 -11.22 29.77
CA GLY A 154 11.92 -12.33 30.69
C GLY A 154 10.98 -13.40 30.13
N TRP A 155 9.88 -12.98 29.49
CA TRP A 155 8.97 -13.89 28.82
C TRP A 155 9.64 -14.56 27.60
N LEU A 156 10.29 -13.79 26.72
CA LEU A 156 10.85 -14.27 25.47
C LEU A 156 11.91 -15.35 25.71
N PHE A 157 12.84 -15.12 26.63
CA PHE A 157 13.95 -16.04 26.91
C PHE A 157 13.66 -17.08 28.01
N SER A 158 12.43 -17.14 28.53
CA SER A 158 12.03 -18.19 29.47
C SER A 158 11.90 -19.57 28.78
N ASN A 159 11.98 -20.64 29.57
CA ASN A 159 11.77 -22.00 29.09
C ASN A 159 10.26 -22.25 28.87
N ARG A 160 9.79 -22.00 27.65
CA ARG A 160 8.39 -22.12 27.24
C ARG A 160 8.29 -22.47 25.77
N SER A 161 7.10 -22.92 25.35
CA SER A 161 6.78 -23.07 23.93
C SER A 161 6.73 -21.71 23.24
N SER A 162 7.22 -21.68 22.01
CA SER A 162 7.04 -20.53 21.11
C SER A 162 5.57 -20.21 20.94
N TYR A 163 5.25 -18.93 20.91
CA TYR A 163 3.90 -18.44 20.69
C TYR A 163 3.53 -18.54 19.21
N SER A 164 2.31 -18.98 18.94
CA SER A 164 1.69 -18.85 17.63
C SER A 164 0.29 -18.30 17.85
N SER A 165 -0.07 -17.27 17.10
CA SER A 165 -1.43 -16.75 17.09
C SER A 165 -2.43 -17.89 16.90
N PRO A 166 -3.45 -18.02 17.77
CA PRO A 166 -4.52 -19.01 17.62
C PRO A 166 -5.55 -18.60 16.56
N TYR A 167 -5.42 -17.39 16.01
CA TYR A 167 -6.37 -16.80 15.08
C TYR A 167 -6.01 -17.12 13.62
N GLY A 168 -7.02 -17.04 12.76
CA GLY A 168 -6.89 -17.33 11.34
C GLY A 168 -7.90 -16.54 10.53
N TYR A 169 -7.86 -16.68 9.21
CA TYR A 169 -8.78 -15.98 8.33
C TYR A 169 -10.25 -16.13 8.76
N GLY A 170 -10.90 -15.01 9.07
CA GLY A 170 -12.31 -14.96 9.51
C GLY A 170 -12.55 -15.41 10.96
N ASN A 171 -11.53 -15.83 11.70
CA ASN A 171 -11.62 -16.19 13.12
C ASN A 171 -10.62 -15.35 13.93
N TYR A 172 -11.09 -14.22 14.42
CA TYR A 172 -10.30 -13.18 15.12
C TYR A 172 -10.72 -13.05 16.59
N PRO A 173 -9.88 -12.46 17.47
CA PRO A 173 -10.28 -12.24 18.85
C PRO A 173 -11.52 -11.32 18.92
N PRO A 174 -12.40 -11.49 19.92
CA PRO A 174 -13.53 -10.58 20.12
C PRO A 174 -13.12 -9.11 20.22
N SER A 175 -11.94 -8.82 20.77
CA SER A 175 -11.39 -7.46 20.88
C SER A 175 -11.10 -6.80 19.53
N TYR A 176 -11.00 -7.58 18.45
CA TYR A 176 -10.80 -7.07 17.10
C TYR A 176 -12.11 -6.62 16.44
N GLY A 177 -13.27 -7.14 16.86
CA GLY A 177 -14.59 -6.70 16.41
C GLY A 177 -14.88 -6.82 14.90
N GLY A 178 -14.00 -7.43 14.11
CA GLY A 178 -14.10 -7.51 12.64
C GLY A 178 -13.32 -6.43 11.87
N GLY A 179 -12.40 -5.73 12.54
CA GLY A 179 -11.58 -4.68 11.95
C GLY A 179 -12.30 -3.33 11.90
N TRP A 180 -11.51 -2.25 11.85
CA TRP A 180 -11.99 -0.88 11.69
C TRP A 180 -11.61 -0.32 10.32
N SER A 181 -12.25 0.77 9.92
CA SER A 181 -11.96 1.42 8.64
C SER A 181 -10.52 1.92 8.57
N ARG A 182 -9.87 1.62 7.45
CA ARG A 182 -8.52 2.10 7.16
C ARG A 182 -8.48 3.62 7.18
N GLN A 183 -7.52 4.16 7.92
CA GLN A 183 -7.23 5.59 7.93
C GLN A 183 -6.51 6.01 6.64
N PRO A 184 -6.78 7.20 6.10
CA PRO A 184 -5.97 7.79 5.03
C PRO A 184 -4.50 7.85 5.44
N ASN A 185 -3.59 7.60 4.49
CA ASN A 185 -2.15 7.52 4.79
C ASN A 185 -1.62 8.78 5.48
N ASP A 186 -2.06 9.96 5.06
CA ASP A 186 -1.56 11.22 5.61
C ASP A 186 -1.95 11.38 7.10
N SER A 187 -3.19 11.03 7.44
CA SER A 187 -3.68 11.04 8.83
C SER A 187 -2.97 9.98 9.67
N TYR A 188 -2.78 8.78 9.11
CA TYR A 188 -2.10 7.68 9.77
C TYR A 188 -0.63 8.03 10.06
N THR A 189 0.12 8.46 9.05
CA THR A 189 1.55 8.81 9.17
C THR A 189 1.78 9.96 10.14
N GLY A 190 0.91 10.98 10.15
CA GLY A 190 0.97 12.06 11.14
C GLY A 190 0.76 11.56 12.57
N THR A 191 -0.18 10.64 12.77
CA THR A 191 -0.43 10.02 14.08
C THR A 191 0.76 9.18 14.54
N MET A 192 1.32 8.36 13.66
CA MET A 192 2.50 7.53 13.97
C MET A 192 3.73 8.38 14.27
N SER A 193 3.96 9.46 13.51
CA SER A 193 5.07 10.39 13.73
C SER A 193 5.01 11.04 15.12
N SER A 194 3.81 11.42 15.57
CA SER A 194 3.61 11.95 16.93
C SER A 194 3.83 10.88 18.00
N ARG A 195 3.33 9.66 17.77
CA ARG A 195 3.45 8.53 18.70
C ARG A 195 4.89 8.06 18.89
N THR A 196 5.70 8.08 17.83
CA THR A 196 7.10 7.66 17.88
C THR A 196 8.06 8.82 18.15
N ALA A 197 7.55 10.04 18.33
CA ALA A 197 8.36 11.21 18.67
C ALA A 197 9.13 10.94 19.98
N GLY A 198 10.45 11.08 19.91
CA GLY A 198 11.34 10.83 21.05
C GLY A 198 11.57 9.35 21.37
N SER A 199 11.16 8.42 20.51
CA SER A 199 11.53 7.02 20.65
C SER A 199 13.05 6.84 20.48
N SER A 200 13.61 5.80 21.09
CA SER A 200 15.03 5.42 20.92
C SER A 200 15.26 4.49 19.72
N VAL A 201 14.34 4.48 18.74
CA VAL A 201 14.44 3.65 17.55
C VAL A 201 15.29 4.34 16.50
N SER A 202 16.21 3.60 15.89
CA SER A 202 17.07 4.07 14.82
C SER A 202 16.80 3.32 13.53
N LYS A 203 16.87 4.02 12.39
CA LYS A 203 16.71 3.44 11.04
C LYS A 203 18.08 3.15 10.43
N SER A 204 18.20 2.03 9.74
CA SER A 204 19.41 1.59 9.03
C SER A 204 19.05 0.95 7.70
N SER A 205 19.94 1.09 6.71
CA SER A 205 19.87 0.38 5.43
C SER A 205 20.51 -1.00 5.46
N SER A 206 21.20 -1.34 6.55
CA SER A 206 21.88 -2.62 6.77
C SER A 206 21.44 -3.25 8.09
N PRO A 207 21.38 -4.59 8.19
CA PRO A 207 21.02 -5.26 9.43
C PRO A 207 22.09 -5.05 10.51
N VAL A 208 21.65 -4.84 11.75
CA VAL A 208 22.50 -4.82 12.95
C VAL A 208 22.69 -6.23 13.49
N ILE A 209 21.65 -7.06 13.42
CA ILE A 209 21.71 -8.50 13.73
C ILE A 209 22.24 -9.22 12.49
N SER A 210 23.49 -9.70 12.54
CA SER A 210 24.17 -10.31 11.38
C SER A 210 23.59 -11.67 10.96
N GLN A 211 23.00 -12.41 11.90
CA GLN A 211 22.41 -13.72 11.65
C GLN A 211 21.07 -13.87 12.40
N PRO A 212 20.00 -13.23 11.89
CA PRO A 212 18.68 -13.40 12.48
C PRO A 212 18.22 -14.86 12.34
N ALA A 213 17.33 -15.29 13.23
CA ALA A 213 16.67 -16.57 13.05
C ALA A 213 15.79 -16.51 11.79
N VAL A 214 15.63 -17.64 11.11
CA VAL A 214 14.81 -17.69 9.89
C VAL A 214 13.34 -17.76 10.29
N SER A 215 12.56 -16.78 9.82
CA SER A 215 11.11 -16.80 9.98
C SER A 215 10.51 -18.01 9.24
N PRO A 216 9.59 -18.76 9.86
CA PRO A 216 8.85 -19.84 9.18
C PRO A 216 7.91 -19.31 8.08
N ASN A 217 7.72 -17.98 7.99
CA ASN A 217 6.84 -17.33 7.03
C ASN A 217 7.60 -16.48 5.99
N ALA A 218 8.93 -16.55 5.94
CA ALA A 218 9.77 -15.67 5.10
C ALA A 218 9.37 -15.64 3.60
N GLU A 219 8.89 -16.76 3.07
CA GLU A 219 8.51 -16.90 1.65
C GLU A 219 7.05 -16.51 1.36
N LYS A 220 6.26 -16.18 2.38
CA LYS A 220 4.84 -15.88 2.22
C LYS A 220 4.65 -14.47 1.66
N THR A 221 4.55 -14.36 0.34
CA THR A 221 4.40 -13.08 -0.37
C THR A 221 3.11 -12.99 -1.19
N ALA A 222 1.97 -13.35 -0.60
CA ALA A 222 0.69 -13.40 -1.32
C ALA A 222 0.26 -12.04 -1.91
N ALA A 223 0.58 -10.92 -1.26
CA ALA A 223 0.24 -9.58 -1.76
C ALA A 223 0.97 -9.25 -3.06
N LYS A 224 2.21 -9.73 -3.24
CA LYS A 224 2.98 -9.54 -4.48
C LYS A 224 2.28 -10.20 -5.67
N ALA A 225 1.77 -11.42 -5.50
CA ALA A 225 1.02 -12.11 -6.53
C ALA A 225 -0.27 -11.34 -6.90
N LYS A 226 -1.01 -10.85 -5.89
CA LYS A 226 -2.20 -10.01 -6.09
C LYS A 226 -1.85 -8.72 -6.85
N ALA A 227 -0.83 -7.98 -6.41
CA ALA A 227 -0.40 -6.74 -7.05
C ALA A 227 -0.01 -6.94 -8.53
N LEU A 228 0.68 -8.05 -8.86
CA LEU A 228 1.03 -8.38 -10.24
C LEU A 228 -0.22 -8.62 -11.11
N THR A 229 -1.22 -9.32 -10.56
CA THR A 229 -2.48 -9.56 -11.26
C THR A 229 -3.26 -8.26 -11.47
N THR A 230 -3.35 -7.39 -10.46
CA THR A 230 -3.99 -6.07 -10.55
C THR A 230 -3.31 -5.20 -11.60
N ALA A 231 -1.98 -5.09 -11.55
CA ALA A 231 -1.21 -4.31 -12.52
C ALA A 231 -1.41 -4.82 -13.97
N THR A 232 -1.47 -6.13 -14.16
CA THR A 232 -1.73 -6.74 -15.48
C THR A 232 -3.12 -6.38 -16.00
N GLN A 233 -4.14 -6.42 -15.15
CA GLN A 233 -5.52 -6.04 -15.52
C GLN A 233 -5.60 -4.57 -15.90
N SER A 234 -4.97 -3.68 -15.14
CA SER A 234 -4.91 -2.25 -15.44
C SER A 234 -4.25 -1.99 -16.79
N GLN A 235 -3.12 -2.63 -17.11
CA GLN A 235 -2.48 -2.46 -18.42
C GLN A 235 -3.38 -2.91 -19.58
N ARG A 236 -4.13 -4.01 -19.43
CA ARG A 236 -5.07 -4.48 -20.45
C ARG A 236 -6.21 -3.48 -20.68
N SER A 237 -6.77 -2.90 -19.62
CA SER A 237 -7.85 -1.91 -19.76
C SER A 237 -7.35 -0.64 -20.46
N PHE A 238 -6.14 -0.15 -20.13
CA PHE A 238 -5.51 0.97 -20.84
C PHE A 238 -5.21 0.67 -22.31
N ALA A 239 -4.72 -0.53 -22.64
CA ALA A 239 -4.50 -0.92 -24.03
C ALA A 239 -5.82 -0.96 -24.82
N SER A 240 -6.87 -1.53 -24.24
CA SER A 240 -8.18 -1.63 -24.88
C SER A 240 -8.85 -0.26 -25.12
N SER A 241 -8.69 0.70 -24.20
CA SER A 241 -9.23 2.06 -24.35
C SER A 241 -8.40 2.93 -25.30
N SER A 242 -7.10 2.65 -25.47
CA SER A 242 -6.27 3.32 -26.47
C SER A 242 -6.58 2.86 -27.91
N SER A 243 -6.97 1.59 -28.08
CA SER A 243 -7.31 1.00 -29.39
C SER A 243 -8.70 1.39 -29.94
N SER A 244 -9.58 1.99 -29.10
CA SER A 244 -10.91 2.43 -29.53
C SER A 244 -10.95 3.88 -30.04
N SER A 245 -9.80 4.55 -30.20
CA SER A 245 -9.72 5.94 -30.67
C SER A 245 -9.28 6.12 -32.14
N SER A 246 -9.15 5.04 -32.92
CA SER A 246 -8.84 5.12 -34.36
C SER A 246 -10.01 4.69 -35.25
N THR A 247 -10.56 5.68 -35.96
CA THR A 247 -11.21 5.58 -37.30
C THR A 247 -12.74 5.48 -37.37
N SER A 248 -13.37 6.64 -37.64
CA SER A 248 -14.33 6.79 -38.75
C SER A 248 -14.40 8.26 -39.24
N THR A 249 -13.30 8.78 -39.77
CA THR A 249 -13.36 9.90 -40.71
C THR A 249 -13.23 9.34 -42.12
N SER A 250 -14.36 8.96 -42.72
CA SER A 250 -14.43 8.66 -44.16
C SER A 250 -15.06 9.86 -44.86
N THR A 251 -14.23 10.68 -45.48
CA THR A 251 -14.64 11.68 -46.46
C THR A 251 -14.92 10.99 -47.79
N SER A 252 -16.14 11.11 -48.33
CA SER A 252 -16.33 11.34 -49.76
C SER A 252 -17.78 11.66 -50.13
N LYS A 253 -17.97 12.90 -50.64
CA LYS A 253 -18.59 13.25 -51.94
C LYS A 253 -19.69 14.35 -51.84
N PRO A 254 -19.61 15.43 -52.65
CA PRO A 254 -20.60 16.50 -52.67
C PRO A 254 -21.73 16.18 -53.65
N GLY A 255 -22.98 16.46 -53.28
CA GLY A 255 -24.12 16.25 -54.16
C GLY A 255 -25.45 16.81 -53.64
N SER A 256 -25.99 17.74 -54.43
CA SER A 256 -27.40 18.12 -54.56
C SER A 256 -28.04 19.08 -53.53
N PHE A 257 -28.17 20.33 -53.97
CA PHE A 257 -29.24 21.25 -53.61
C PHE A 257 -30.63 20.60 -53.78
N GLY A 258 -31.55 20.93 -52.87
CA GLY A 258 -32.99 20.74 -53.08
C GLY A 258 -33.78 20.64 -51.78
N GLY A 259 -34.78 21.51 -51.61
CA GLY A 259 -35.91 21.22 -50.73
C GLY A 259 -36.30 22.30 -49.73
N PHE A 260 -36.98 23.34 -50.20
CA PHE A 260 -37.85 24.18 -49.39
C PHE A 260 -39.01 23.34 -48.81
N GLY A 261 -39.36 23.56 -47.53
CA GLY A 261 -40.54 22.96 -46.90
C GLY A 261 -40.99 23.76 -45.68
N ARG A 262 -41.92 24.68 -45.91
CA ARG A 262 -42.67 25.48 -44.92
C ARG A 262 -43.81 24.63 -44.34
N SER A 263 -44.20 24.87 -43.08
CA SER A 263 -45.60 24.99 -42.57
C SER A 263 -45.61 24.76 -41.04
N SER A 264 -45.81 25.80 -40.22
CA SER A 264 -47.09 26.28 -39.66
C SER A 264 -47.70 25.31 -38.62
N SER A 265 -47.62 25.60 -37.32
CA SER A 265 -48.51 26.48 -36.51
C SER A 265 -49.70 25.75 -35.87
N SER A 266 -50.12 26.29 -34.71
CA SER A 266 -51.30 25.99 -33.89
C SER A 266 -51.11 24.82 -32.91
N GLY A 267 -51.44 24.94 -31.63
CA GLY A 267 -52.06 26.01 -30.87
C GLY A 267 -52.18 25.59 -29.40
N SER A 268 -52.14 26.59 -28.50
CA SER A 268 -53.09 26.82 -27.39
C SER A 268 -53.46 25.63 -26.47
N SER A 269 -53.46 25.70 -25.14
CA SER A 269 -53.57 26.84 -24.22
C SER A 269 -53.68 26.31 -22.77
N ARG A 270 -53.38 27.19 -21.80
CA ARG A 270 -53.98 27.28 -20.43
C ARG A 270 -53.62 26.15 -19.44
N SER A 271 -53.47 26.35 -18.13
CA SER A 271 -53.64 27.49 -17.22
C SER A 271 -53.22 27.09 -15.80
N GLY A 272 -52.86 28.07 -14.97
CA GLY A 272 -52.91 28.00 -13.50
C GLY A 272 -51.55 27.76 -12.84
N GLY A 273 -51.05 28.56 -11.90
CA GLY A 273 -51.67 29.64 -11.14
C GLY A 273 -51.30 29.51 -9.65
N SER A 274 -50.27 30.26 -9.25
CA SER A 274 -50.09 30.97 -7.96
C SER A 274 -50.04 30.24 -6.59
N SER A 275 -49.37 30.94 -5.66
CA SER A 275 -49.38 30.85 -4.19
C SER A 275 -48.47 29.79 -3.57
N GLY A 276 -47.62 30.09 -2.58
CA GLY A 276 -47.44 31.29 -1.78
C GLY A 276 -46.32 31.07 -0.75
N GLY A 277 -45.70 32.16 -0.30
CA GLY A 277 -44.66 32.15 0.72
C GLY A 277 -45.19 31.89 2.13
N GLY A 278 -44.30 31.41 2.98
CA GLY A 278 -44.50 31.27 4.42
C GLY A 278 -43.14 31.38 5.10
N LYS A 279 -43.13 32.18 6.17
CA LYS A 279 -41.98 32.69 6.92
C LYS A 279 -41.14 31.61 7.60
#